data_AF-A0A1Q9W479-F1
#
_entry.id   AF-A0A1Q9W479-F1
#
_cell.length_a   1.000
_cell.length_b   1.000
_cell.length_c   1.000
_cell.angle_alpha   90.00
_cell.angle_beta   90.00
_cell.angle_gamma   90.00
#
_symmetry.space_group_name_H-M   'P 1'
#
loop_
_entity.id
_entity.type
_entity.pdbx_description
1 polymer ?
#
loop_
_entity_poly.entity_id
_entity_poly.type
_entity_poly.pdbx_seq_one_letter_code
_entity_poly.pdbx_strand_id
1 'polypeptide(L)'
;MLPSRPTLIGWNPDSLTSSAAAIKSASGSVSGAVKGIDQACQEMPAIGSWSGRSHDAAAAMFTRAERDAVKFSGYADAVAAALGGGAESIGDARRALLAKADEVDAGPLNVSDQWVVLVDPATMSEEEIAKLQALALEEQGVINRMLITVGDADDAAANAVVAAGHEFGYIEPGPATDLGGLLLPTAQRPPDQVPDPTTPLGVVGQEALRAADEQRNVREIIESTNGNGEELTTVIKQDGSKAVTTRMKPFDWPSKQNFYQVEEFDKNGERIASTSSWRDAATGTDYTSITYANQSNLLMSRDSSGHRSASFTPPAGQPSTVPVDLIDKLSTSTGAGMSGMEKHIAHGGSLPMVTAESLENIGKTMKYGGPALAAATTVFDFVMADSDKDKCIALVAGAAGGGGGWALAEVGAGLGVFGGPLAPVTVPAGAVLFGLAGGLGGSAMGKFVGDALCPN
;
A
#
# COMPACT_ATOMS: atom_id res chain seq x y z
N MET A 1 5.29 1.22 -16.55
CA MET A 1 4.91 0.88 -15.15
C MET A 1 5.14 2.07 -14.23
N LEU A 2 4.20 2.38 -13.33
CA LEU A 2 4.39 3.37 -12.25
C LEU A 2 5.03 2.73 -11.01
N PRO A 3 6.28 3.08 -10.65
CA PRO A 3 6.99 2.48 -9.51
C PRO A 3 6.57 3.11 -8.18
N SER A 4 6.67 2.35 -7.08
CA SER A 4 6.67 2.94 -5.73
C SER A 4 7.94 3.75 -5.46
N ARG A 5 7.93 4.64 -4.47
CA ARG A 5 9.11 5.46 -4.13
C ARG A 5 10.34 4.61 -3.80
N PRO A 6 10.29 3.55 -2.97
CA PRO A 6 11.44 2.70 -2.71
C PRO A 6 11.95 1.99 -3.96
N THR A 7 11.04 1.52 -4.82
CA THR A 7 11.40 0.91 -6.11
C THR A 7 12.13 1.90 -7.00
N LEU A 8 11.61 3.13 -7.15
CA LEU A 8 12.23 4.16 -7.98
C LEU A 8 13.60 4.58 -7.45
N ILE A 9 13.76 4.68 -6.13
CA ILE A 9 15.07 4.93 -5.50
C ILE A 9 16.06 3.82 -5.87
N GLY A 10 15.61 2.56 -5.86
CA GLY A 10 16.43 1.41 -6.24
C GLY A 10 16.78 1.31 -7.73
N TRP A 11 16.09 2.03 -8.62
CA TRP A 11 16.41 2.02 -10.04
C TRP A 11 17.79 2.62 -10.32
N ASN A 12 18.52 1.94 -11.21
CA ASN A 12 19.82 2.37 -11.72
C ASN A 12 19.80 2.41 -13.27
N PRO A 13 19.25 3.48 -13.87
CA PRO A 13 19.18 3.62 -15.33
C PRO A 13 20.55 3.58 -16.02
N ASP A 14 21.64 4.02 -15.35
CA ASP A 14 23.00 3.99 -15.91
C ASP A 14 23.50 2.56 -16.20
N SER A 15 22.90 1.55 -15.55
CA SER A 15 23.18 0.15 -15.84
C SER A 15 22.72 -0.25 -17.25
N LEU A 16 21.70 0.41 -17.81
CA LEU A 16 21.23 0.22 -19.18
C LEU A 16 22.25 0.76 -20.18
N THR A 17 22.85 1.93 -19.93
CA THR A 17 23.93 2.48 -20.76
C THR A 17 25.14 1.55 -20.80
N SER A 18 25.54 1.02 -19.65
CA SER A 18 26.65 0.06 -19.55
C SER A 18 26.35 -1.23 -20.31
N SER A 19 25.12 -1.73 -20.18
CA SER A 19 24.65 -2.94 -20.89
C SER A 19 24.57 -2.71 -22.41
N ALA A 20 24.08 -1.56 -22.85
CA ALA A 20 24.02 -1.17 -24.25
C ALA A 20 25.42 -1.17 -24.88
N ALA A 21 26.42 -0.60 -24.20
CA ALA A 21 27.80 -0.60 -24.65
C ALA A 21 28.37 -2.02 -24.76
N ALA A 22 28.09 -2.88 -23.77
CA ALA A 22 28.52 -4.28 -23.79
C ALA A 22 27.89 -5.08 -24.95
N ILE A 23 26.59 -4.92 -25.19
CA ILE A 23 25.87 -5.54 -26.30
C ILE A 23 26.50 -5.15 -27.64
N LYS A 24 26.72 -3.84 -27.84
CA LYS A 24 27.33 -3.30 -29.07
C LYS A 24 28.76 -3.81 -29.30
N SER A 25 29.56 -3.89 -28.24
CA SER A 25 30.92 -4.42 -28.34
C SER A 25 30.93 -5.92 -28.67
N ALA A 26 30.04 -6.70 -28.07
CA ALA A 26 29.94 -8.13 -28.29
C ALA A 26 29.45 -8.43 -29.72
N SER A 27 28.42 -7.72 -30.20
CA SER A 27 27.90 -7.90 -31.56
C SER A 27 28.91 -7.51 -32.64
N GLY A 28 29.62 -6.39 -32.44
CA GLY A 28 30.72 -5.97 -33.32
C GLY A 28 31.85 -6.99 -33.39
N SER A 29 32.17 -7.66 -32.28
CA SER A 29 33.19 -8.72 -32.24
C SER A 29 32.77 -9.95 -33.06
N VAL A 30 31.50 -10.38 -32.95
CA VAL A 30 30.95 -11.50 -33.74
C VAL A 30 30.95 -11.16 -35.23
N SER A 31 30.43 -9.99 -35.60
CA SER A 31 30.39 -9.55 -36.99
C SER A 31 31.79 -9.42 -37.60
N GLY A 32 32.73 -8.83 -36.85
CA GLY A 32 34.12 -8.70 -37.26
C GLY A 32 34.82 -10.05 -37.45
N ALA A 33 34.58 -11.03 -36.56
CA ALA A 33 35.14 -12.37 -36.69
C ALA A 33 34.64 -13.11 -37.94
N VAL A 34 33.33 -13.05 -38.21
CA VAL A 34 32.74 -13.70 -39.40
C VAL A 34 33.22 -13.04 -40.68
N LYS A 35 33.29 -11.71 -40.71
CA LYS A 35 33.86 -10.95 -41.84
C LYS A 35 35.33 -11.30 -42.08
N GLY A 36 36.12 -11.45 -41.03
CA GLY A 36 37.52 -11.88 -41.13
C GLY A 36 37.67 -13.28 -41.74
N ILE A 37 36.77 -14.20 -41.43
CA ILE A 37 36.74 -15.54 -42.06
C ILE A 37 36.40 -15.44 -43.54
N ASP A 38 35.36 -14.67 -43.91
CA ASP A 38 34.99 -14.49 -45.32
C ASP A 38 36.13 -13.86 -46.13
N GLN A 39 36.76 -12.81 -45.60
CA GLN A 39 37.92 -12.17 -46.22
C GLN A 39 39.11 -13.14 -46.35
N ALA A 40 39.47 -13.87 -45.29
CA ALA A 40 40.55 -14.86 -45.35
C ALA A 40 40.24 -15.96 -46.36
N CYS A 41 38.98 -16.36 -46.51
CA CYS A 41 38.55 -17.25 -47.55
C CYS A 41 38.79 -16.64 -48.93
N GLN A 42 38.30 -15.44 -49.22
CA GLN A 42 38.48 -14.78 -50.52
C GLN A 42 39.95 -14.53 -50.90
N GLU A 43 40.81 -14.28 -49.90
CA GLU A 43 42.23 -13.95 -50.09
C GLU A 43 43.16 -15.18 -50.12
N MET A 44 42.65 -16.40 -49.94
CA MET A 44 43.48 -17.61 -49.96
C MET A 44 44.24 -17.74 -51.29
N PRO A 45 45.59 -17.84 -51.29
CA PRO A 45 46.37 -17.97 -52.54
C PRO A 45 45.98 -19.18 -53.39
N ALA A 46 45.49 -20.25 -52.75
CA ALA A 46 45.02 -21.46 -53.41
C ALA A 46 43.71 -21.26 -54.20
N ILE A 47 42.91 -20.21 -53.94
CA ILE A 47 41.69 -19.90 -54.69
C ILE A 47 41.97 -19.39 -56.11
N GLY A 48 43.17 -18.83 -56.36
CA GLY A 48 43.61 -18.59 -57.73
C GLY A 48 43.76 -19.88 -58.56
N SER A 49 43.83 -21.04 -57.90
CA SER A 49 43.98 -22.38 -58.52
C SER A 49 42.81 -23.35 -58.24
N TRP A 50 41.98 -23.06 -57.23
CA TRP A 50 40.82 -23.85 -56.83
C TRP A 50 39.56 -23.20 -57.38
N SER A 51 39.09 -23.70 -58.52
CA SER A 51 37.92 -23.17 -59.23
C SER A 51 36.85 -24.25 -59.46
N GLY A 52 35.58 -23.87 -59.53
CA GLY A 52 34.46 -24.75 -59.89
C GLY A 52 33.35 -24.78 -58.84
N ARG A 53 32.30 -25.57 -59.09
CA ARG A 53 31.04 -25.55 -58.31
C ARG A 53 31.22 -25.70 -56.79
N SER A 54 32.19 -26.51 -56.33
CA SER A 54 32.45 -26.69 -54.91
C SER A 54 33.10 -25.46 -54.26
N HIS A 55 33.99 -24.78 -54.99
CA HIS A 55 34.57 -23.52 -54.56
C HIS A 55 33.49 -22.43 -54.46
N ASP A 56 32.66 -22.29 -55.50
CA ASP A 56 31.58 -21.28 -55.53
C ASP A 56 30.57 -21.51 -54.39
N ALA A 57 30.27 -22.77 -54.08
CA ALA A 57 29.41 -23.14 -52.95
C ALA A 57 30.01 -22.75 -51.59
N ALA A 58 31.33 -22.92 -51.42
CA ALA A 58 32.04 -22.56 -50.19
C ALA A 58 32.12 -21.04 -50.02
N ALA A 59 32.51 -20.30 -51.05
CA ALA A 59 32.50 -18.83 -51.04
C ALA A 59 31.10 -18.29 -50.73
N ALA A 60 30.07 -18.81 -51.41
CA ALA A 60 28.69 -18.42 -51.14
C ALA A 60 28.22 -18.76 -49.72
N MET A 61 28.79 -19.77 -49.07
CA MET A 61 28.48 -20.08 -47.66
C MET A 61 29.00 -18.99 -46.73
N PHE A 62 30.25 -18.55 -46.88
CA PHE A 62 30.84 -17.51 -46.04
C PHE A 62 30.20 -16.14 -46.25
N THR A 63 29.85 -15.80 -47.49
CA THR A 63 29.09 -14.58 -47.78
C THR A 63 27.70 -14.60 -47.13
N ARG A 64 27.03 -15.76 -47.09
CA ARG A 64 25.76 -15.90 -46.34
C ARG A 64 25.98 -15.72 -44.85
N ALA A 65 27.03 -16.31 -44.29
CA ALA A 65 27.37 -16.18 -42.88
C ALA A 65 27.69 -14.72 -42.50
N GLU A 66 28.48 -14.00 -43.31
CA GLU A 66 28.76 -12.58 -43.11
C GLU A 66 27.46 -11.77 -43.11
N ARG A 67 26.60 -11.96 -44.10
CA ARG A 67 25.32 -11.26 -44.18
C ARG A 67 24.45 -11.51 -42.94
N ASP A 68 24.38 -12.73 -42.44
CA ASP A 68 23.59 -13.06 -41.26
C ASP A 68 24.21 -12.48 -39.99
N ALA A 69 25.55 -12.42 -39.90
CA ALA A 69 26.26 -11.77 -38.80
C ALA A 69 26.09 -10.24 -38.80
N VAL A 70 26.06 -9.60 -39.97
CA VAL A 70 25.76 -8.17 -40.12
C VAL A 70 24.31 -7.88 -39.69
N LYS A 71 23.35 -8.73 -40.08
CA LYS A 71 21.95 -8.60 -39.62
C LYS A 71 21.85 -8.73 -38.09
N PHE A 72 22.54 -9.70 -37.50
CA PHE A 72 22.60 -9.86 -36.04
C PHE A 72 23.22 -8.63 -35.37
N SER A 73 24.29 -8.06 -35.93
CA SER A 73 24.87 -6.82 -35.40
C SER A 73 23.89 -5.66 -35.46
N GLY A 74 23.14 -5.51 -36.56
CA GLY A 74 22.10 -4.49 -36.69
C GLY A 74 21.00 -4.62 -35.63
N TYR A 75 20.56 -5.85 -35.34
CA TYR A 75 19.63 -6.12 -34.24
C TYR A 75 20.19 -5.67 -32.88
N ALA A 76 21.42 -6.08 -32.58
CA ALA A 76 22.07 -5.74 -31.33
C ALA A 76 22.31 -4.22 -31.18
N ASP A 77 22.65 -3.53 -32.28
CA ASP A 77 22.80 -2.07 -32.31
C ASP A 77 21.48 -1.36 -32.05
N ALA A 78 20.37 -1.84 -32.62
CA ALA A 78 19.03 -1.27 -32.40
C ALA A 78 18.59 -1.42 -30.94
N VAL A 79 18.79 -2.61 -30.35
CA VAL A 79 18.50 -2.86 -28.92
C VAL A 79 19.41 -1.98 -28.03
N ALA A 80 20.70 -1.89 -28.33
CA ALA A 80 21.62 -1.04 -27.59
C ALA A 80 21.23 0.44 -27.65
N ALA A 81 20.78 0.92 -28.82
CA ALA A 81 20.28 2.29 -28.97
C ALA A 81 19.01 2.53 -28.14
N ALA A 82 18.06 1.61 -28.15
CA ALA A 82 16.84 1.68 -27.35
C ALA A 82 17.15 1.72 -25.83
N LEU A 83 18.05 0.86 -25.36
CA LEU A 83 18.50 0.84 -23.97
C LEU A 83 19.23 2.12 -23.57
N GLY A 84 20.09 2.64 -24.46
CA GLY A 84 20.82 3.89 -24.24
C GLY A 84 19.89 5.10 -24.13
N GLY A 85 18.91 5.23 -25.04
CA GLY A 85 17.92 6.30 -25.00
C GLY A 85 16.99 6.19 -23.78
N GLY A 86 16.58 4.97 -23.42
CA GLY A 86 15.79 4.73 -22.21
C GLY A 86 16.54 5.07 -20.93
N ALA A 87 17.84 4.82 -20.86
CA ALA A 87 18.68 5.17 -19.70
C ALA A 87 18.63 6.68 -19.39
N GLU A 88 18.74 7.51 -20.42
CA GLU A 88 18.72 8.96 -20.31
C GLU A 88 17.33 9.47 -19.88
N SER A 89 16.28 9.08 -20.61
CA SER A 89 14.91 9.56 -20.34
C SER A 89 14.39 9.13 -18.96
N ILE A 90 14.60 7.87 -18.58
CA ILE A 90 14.21 7.36 -17.25
C ILE A 90 15.07 8.02 -16.17
N GLY A 91 16.37 8.20 -16.42
CA GLY A 91 17.29 8.85 -15.50
C GLY A 91 16.90 10.29 -15.18
N ASP A 92 16.54 11.07 -16.21
CA ASP A 92 16.07 12.45 -16.06
C ASP A 92 14.74 12.54 -15.31
N ALA A 93 13.74 11.77 -15.73
CA ALA A 93 12.43 11.75 -15.08
C ALA A 93 12.53 11.32 -13.60
N ARG A 94 13.34 10.29 -13.33
CA ARG A 94 13.63 9.81 -11.97
C ARG A 94 14.23 10.91 -11.10
N ARG A 95 15.29 11.58 -11.58
CA ARG A 95 15.96 12.65 -10.81
C ARG A 95 15.01 13.80 -10.49
N ALA A 96 14.21 14.22 -11.48
CA ALA A 96 13.25 15.30 -11.30
C ALA A 96 12.19 14.97 -10.23
N LEU A 97 11.58 13.78 -10.31
CA LEU A 97 10.57 13.36 -9.35
C LEU A 97 11.13 13.20 -7.94
N LEU A 98 12.29 12.55 -7.78
CA LEU A 98 12.93 12.38 -6.47
C LEU A 98 13.35 13.72 -5.86
N ALA A 99 13.92 14.63 -6.65
CA ALA A 99 14.29 15.95 -6.15
C ALA A 99 13.06 16.75 -5.68
N LYS A 100 11.94 16.66 -6.40
CA LYS A 100 10.70 17.32 -5.96
C LYS A 100 10.12 16.67 -4.71
N ALA A 101 10.18 15.34 -4.58
CA ALA A 101 9.75 14.68 -3.36
C ALA A 101 10.61 15.10 -2.15
N ASP A 102 11.94 15.21 -2.33
CA ASP A 102 12.84 15.69 -1.28
C ASP A 102 12.58 17.17 -0.91
N GLU A 103 12.19 18.01 -1.88
CA GLU A 103 11.77 19.40 -1.62
C GLU A 103 10.49 19.46 -0.78
N VAL A 104 9.50 18.62 -1.10
CA VAL A 104 8.24 18.53 -0.35
C VAL A 104 8.52 18.03 1.08
N ASP A 105 9.31 16.96 1.23
CA ASP A 105 9.70 16.37 2.51
C ASP A 105 10.52 17.30 3.41
N ALA A 106 11.16 18.34 2.85
CA ALA A 106 11.89 19.34 3.63
C ALA A 106 10.96 20.37 4.29
N GLY A 107 9.67 20.38 3.93
CA GLY A 107 8.64 21.28 4.43
C GLY A 107 7.74 20.67 5.51
N PRO A 108 6.49 21.16 5.65
CA PRO A 108 5.49 20.61 6.57
C PRO A 108 4.66 19.47 5.96
N LEU A 109 5.10 18.93 4.82
CA LEU A 109 4.44 17.88 4.06
C LEU A 109 5.43 16.73 3.85
N ASN A 110 4.92 15.54 3.56
CA ASN A 110 5.74 14.42 3.14
C ASN A 110 5.14 13.70 1.92
N VAL A 111 5.98 13.01 1.16
CA VAL A 111 5.59 12.15 0.05
C VAL A 111 5.72 10.68 0.46
N SER A 112 4.58 10.00 0.59
CA SER A 112 4.52 8.58 0.91
C SER A 112 5.12 7.69 -0.18
N ASP A 113 5.35 6.41 0.16
CA ASP A 113 5.83 5.39 -0.80
C ASP A 113 4.90 5.16 -2.00
N GLN A 114 3.63 5.55 -1.86
CA GLN A 114 2.59 5.50 -2.89
C GLN A 114 2.45 6.81 -3.67
N TRP A 115 3.40 7.74 -3.52
CA TRP A 115 3.40 9.08 -4.14
C TRP A 115 2.22 9.97 -3.77
N VAL A 116 1.60 9.71 -2.61
CA VAL A 116 0.59 10.61 -2.03
C VAL A 116 1.28 11.64 -1.15
N VAL A 117 0.97 12.90 -1.37
CA VAL A 117 1.41 14.03 -0.55
C VAL A 117 0.50 14.14 0.67
N LEU A 118 1.11 14.11 1.84
CA LEU A 118 0.47 14.06 3.15
C LEU A 118 0.95 15.22 4.02
N VAL A 119 0.15 15.62 5.01
CA VAL A 119 0.54 16.65 5.99
C VAL A 119 1.28 15.98 7.14
N ASP A 120 2.43 16.53 7.52
CA ASP A 120 3.18 15.98 8.64
C ASP A 120 2.39 16.05 9.96
N PRO A 121 2.50 15.03 10.83
CA PRO A 121 1.87 15.05 12.14
C PRO A 121 2.48 16.16 13.02
N ALA A 122 1.71 17.19 13.31
CA ALA A 122 2.08 18.27 14.21
C ALA A 122 0.85 18.90 14.85
N THR A 123 1.02 19.47 16.05
CA THR A 123 -0.07 20.22 16.69
C THR A 123 -0.28 21.53 15.92
N MET A 124 -1.51 21.76 15.47
CA MET A 124 -1.85 22.94 14.66
C MET A 124 -3.32 23.31 14.82
N SER A 125 -3.66 24.54 14.48
CA SER A 125 -5.05 25.01 14.45
C SER A 125 -5.83 24.45 13.26
N GLU A 126 -7.15 24.59 13.28
CA GLU A 126 -8.03 24.24 12.16
C GLU A 126 -7.71 25.03 10.88
N GLU A 127 -7.36 26.31 11.02
CA GLU A 127 -7.01 27.15 9.87
C GLU A 127 -5.66 26.75 9.27
N GLU A 128 -4.70 26.32 10.09
CA GLU A 128 -3.38 25.87 9.64
C GLU A 128 -3.47 24.54 8.90
N ILE A 129 -4.19 23.54 9.43
CA ILE A 129 -4.36 22.26 8.74
C ILE A 129 -5.07 22.44 7.39
N ALA A 130 -6.10 23.29 7.32
CA ALA A 130 -6.81 23.55 6.06
C ALA A 130 -5.90 24.16 4.99
N LYS A 131 -4.97 25.05 5.38
CA LYS A 131 -3.95 25.62 4.47
C LYS A 131 -2.97 24.55 4.00
N LEU A 132 -2.50 23.69 4.91
CA LEU A 132 -1.58 22.61 4.57
C LEU A 132 -2.22 21.54 3.69
N GLN A 133 -3.49 21.20 3.92
CA GLN A 133 -4.25 20.29 3.04
C GLN A 133 -4.43 20.85 1.64
N ALA A 134 -4.74 22.14 1.52
CA ALA A 134 -4.81 22.81 0.22
C ALA A 134 -3.45 22.79 -0.52
N LEU A 135 -2.36 23.06 0.21
CA LEU A 135 -1.00 22.96 -0.33
C LEU A 135 -0.65 21.53 -0.75
N ALA A 136 -1.02 20.53 0.06
CA ALA A 136 -0.79 19.13 -0.25
C ALA A 136 -1.48 18.70 -1.55
N LEU A 137 -2.70 19.20 -1.82
CA LEU A 137 -3.41 18.96 -3.08
C LEU A 137 -2.74 19.63 -4.29
N GLU A 138 -2.19 20.84 -4.11
CA GLU A 138 -1.42 21.52 -5.15
C GLU A 138 -0.14 20.73 -5.49
N GLU A 139 0.63 20.37 -4.46
CA GLU A 139 1.85 19.59 -4.60
C GLU A 139 1.59 18.17 -5.15
N GLN A 140 0.47 17.55 -4.77
CA GLN A 140 0.02 16.28 -5.35
C GLN A 140 -0.12 16.39 -6.88
N GLY A 141 -0.66 17.50 -7.38
CA GLY A 141 -0.78 17.74 -8.81
C GLY A 141 0.59 17.82 -9.52
N VAL A 142 1.60 18.38 -8.86
CA VAL A 142 2.98 18.44 -9.37
C VAL A 142 3.61 17.04 -9.39
N ILE A 143 3.55 16.33 -8.25
CA ILE A 143 4.07 14.96 -8.11
C ILE A 143 3.41 14.02 -9.13
N ASN A 144 2.09 14.08 -9.30
CA ASN A 144 1.38 13.24 -10.27
C ASN A 144 1.87 13.44 -11.71
N ARG A 145 2.09 14.69 -12.14
CA ARG A 145 2.64 14.97 -13.50
C ARG A 145 4.04 14.39 -13.68
N MET A 146 4.88 14.49 -12.65
CA MET A 146 6.24 13.93 -12.68
C MET A 146 6.24 12.39 -12.65
N LEU A 147 5.34 11.78 -11.87
CA LEU A 147 5.14 10.33 -11.85
C LEU A 147 4.68 9.79 -13.20
N ILE A 148 3.73 10.46 -13.86
CA ILE A 148 3.32 10.12 -15.23
C ILE A 148 4.52 10.20 -16.19
N THR A 149 5.37 11.22 -16.06
CA THR A 149 6.57 11.36 -16.91
C THR A 149 7.54 10.18 -16.72
N VAL A 150 7.68 9.66 -15.49
CA VAL A 150 8.47 8.44 -15.23
C VAL A 150 7.84 7.23 -15.92
N GLY A 151 6.52 7.06 -15.80
CA GLY A 151 5.78 5.98 -16.47
C GLY A 151 5.92 6.04 -17.99
N ASP A 152 5.75 7.22 -18.59
CA ASP A 152 5.89 7.45 -20.03
C ASP A 152 7.32 7.14 -20.51
N ALA A 153 8.34 7.51 -19.74
CA ALA A 153 9.74 7.22 -20.07
C ALA A 153 10.04 5.71 -20.03
N ASP A 154 9.54 5.00 -19.01
CA ASP A 154 9.65 3.55 -18.87
C ASP A 154 8.94 2.82 -20.02
N ASP A 155 7.69 3.20 -20.31
CA ASP A 155 6.90 2.60 -21.39
C ASP A 155 7.50 2.89 -22.77
N ALA A 156 8.03 4.10 -23.00
CA ALA A 156 8.73 4.44 -24.24
C ALA A 156 10.00 3.60 -24.42
N ALA A 157 10.79 3.41 -23.36
CA ALA A 157 11.98 2.56 -23.40
C ALA A 157 11.62 1.10 -23.71
N ALA A 158 10.61 0.55 -23.02
CA ALA A 158 10.11 -0.80 -23.26
C ALA A 158 9.62 -0.97 -24.71
N ASN A 159 8.81 -0.02 -25.20
CA ASN A 159 8.31 -0.01 -26.57
C ASN A 159 9.44 0.06 -27.60
N ALA A 160 10.48 0.85 -27.34
CA ALA A 160 11.64 0.95 -28.23
C ALA A 160 12.42 -0.38 -28.31
N VAL A 161 12.61 -1.07 -27.18
CA VAL A 161 13.25 -2.40 -27.16
C VAL A 161 12.41 -3.43 -27.90
N VAL A 162 11.09 -3.45 -27.69
CA VAL A 162 10.17 -4.35 -28.39
C VAL A 162 10.16 -4.07 -29.90
N ALA A 163 10.11 -2.80 -30.31
CA ALA A 163 10.16 -2.39 -31.71
C ALA A 163 11.48 -2.82 -32.37
N ALA A 164 12.62 -2.65 -31.69
CA ALA A 164 13.92 -3.13 -32.17
C ALA A 164 13.94 -4.66 -32.36
N GLY A 165 13.19 -5.41 -31.56
CA GLY A 165 13.03 -6.86 -31.74
C GLY A 165 12.11 -7.25 -32.90
N HIS A 166 11.04 -6.49 -33.15
CA HIS A 166 10.02 -6.83 -34.15
C HIS A 166 10.60 -6.94 -35.57
N GLU A 167 11.53 -6.07 -35.93
CA GLU A 167 12.23 -6.12 -37.23
C GLU A 167 12.99 -7.44 -37.46
N PHE A 168 13.26 -8.18 -36.38
CA PHE A 168 14.01 -9.44 -36.37
C PHE A 168 13.18 -10.64 -35.90
N GLY A 169 11.85 -10.51 -35.90
CA GLY A 169 10.93 -11.62 -35.63
C GLY A 169 10.58 -11.85 -34.17
N TYR A 170 10.98 -10.95 -33.26
CA TYR A 170 10.42 -10.93 -31.90
C TYR A 170 8.93 -10.57 -31.96
N ILE A 171 8.14 -11.22 -31.13
CA ILE A 171 6.73 -10.91 -30.92
C ILE A 171 6.53 -10.79 -29.42
N GLU A 172 6.13 -9.60 -28.96
CA GLU A 172 5.81 -9.41 -27.55
C GLU A 172 4.64 -10.34 -27.15
N PRO A 173 4.77 -11.09 -26.04
CA PRO A 173 3.65 -11.88 -25.53
C PRO A 173 2.46 -10.96 -25.26
N GLY A 174 1.34 -11.22 -25.91
CA GLY A 174 0.09 -10.51 -25.64
C GLY A 174 -0.45 -10.84 -24.24
N PRO A 175 -1.47 -10.10 -23.77
CA PRO A 175 -2.15 -10.42 -22.53
C PRO A 175 -2.70 -11.86 -22.57
N ALA A 176 -2.63 -12.56 -21.45
CA ALA A 176 -3.15 -13.92 -21.35
C ALA A 176 -4.65 -13.95 -21.70
N THR A 177 -5.01 -14.68 -22.75
CA THR A 177 -6.41 -14.81 -23.20
C THR A 177 -7.08 -16.09 -22.71
N ASP A 178 -6.35 -16.98 -22.03
CA ASP A 178 -6.87 -18.24 -21.50
C ASP A 178 -6.23 -18.65 -20.17
N LEU A 179 -6.81 -19.67 -19.53
CA LEU A 179 -6.33 -20.27 -18.28
C LEU A 179 -4.92 -20.86 -18.39
N GLY A 180 -4.49 -21.28 -19.58
CA GLY A 180 -3.15 -21.79 -19.81
C GLY A 180 -2.09 -20.69 -19.78
N GLY A 181 -2.37 -19.54 -20.39
CA GLY A 181 -1.53 -18.35 -20.38
C GLY A 181 -1.49 -17.63 -19.03
N LEU A 182 -2.49 -17.84 -18.18
CA LEU A 182 -2.50 -17.41 -16.77
C LEU A 182 -1.61 -18.26 -15.87
N LEU A 183 -1.46 -19.55 -16.18
CA LEU A 183 -0.68 -20.52 -15.39
C LEU A 183 0.76 -20.66 -15.85
N LEU A 184 1.09 -20.14 -17.03
CA LEU A 184 2.45 -20.10 -17.56
C LEU A 184 3.05 -18.72 -17.30
N PRO A 185 4.28 -18.62 -16.75
CA PRO A 185 4.98 -17.35 -16.61
C PRO A 185 5.36 -16.85 -18.01
N THR A 186 4.42 -16.20 -18.68
CA THR A 186 4.72 -15.36 -19.83
C THR A 186 5.26 -14.05 -19.30
N ALA A 187 6.33 -13.54 -19.91
CA ALA A 187 6.92 -12.25 -19.56
C ALA A 187 5.96 -11.13 -19.97
N GLN A 188 4.93 -10.90 -19.16
CA GLN A 188 4.03 -9.76 -19.28
C GLN A 188 4.71 -8.52 -18.74
N ARG A 189 4.26 -7.34 -19.20
CA ARG A 189 4.70 -6.08 -18.63
C ARG A 189 4.32 -6.03 -17.15
N PRO A 190 5.22 -5.58 -16.27
CA PRO A 190 4.90 -5.41 -14.87
C PRO A 190 3.71 -4.43 -14.70
N PRO A 191 2.74 -4.76 -13.84
CA PRO A 191 1.68 -3.82 -13.49
C PRO A 191 2.20 -2.69 -12.61
N ASP A 192 1.43 -1.60 -12.55
CA ASP A 192 1.73 -0.46 -11.70
C ASP A 192 1.76 -0.84 -10.21
N GLN A 193 2.73 -0.29 -9.49
CA GLN A 193 2.92 -0.52 -8.06
C GLN A 193 2.18 0.50 -7.18
N VAL A 194 1.67 1.56 -7.80
CA VAL A 194 1.02 2.70 -7.14
C VAL A 194 -0.25 3.07 -7.91
N PRO A 195 -1.20 3.80 -7.28
CA PRO A 195 -2.40 4.24 -7.97
C PRO A 195 -2.08 5.16 -9.17
N ASP A 196 -2.59 4.83 -10.36
CA ASP A 196 -2.36 5.62 -11.58
C ASP A 196 -3.19 6.91 -11.57
N PRO A 197 -2.57 8.10 -11.45
CA PRO A 197 -3.28 9.38 -11.35
C PRO A 197 -4.00 9.78 -12.65
N THR A 198 -3.78 9.09 -13.76
CA THR A 198 -4.52 9.33 -15.02
C THR A 198 -5.87 8.62 -15.04
N THR A 199 -6.08 7.66 -14.12
CA THR A 199 -7.32 6.87 -14.05
C THR A 199 -8.22 7.36 -12.92
N PRO A 200 -9.55 7.28 -13.08
CA PRO A 200 -10.48 7.58 -11.98
C PRO A 200 -10.22 6.74 -10.72
N LEU A 201 -9.86 5.46 -10.89
CA LEU A 201 -9.55 4.57 -9.77
C LEU A 201 -8.27 4.96 -9.05
N GLY A 202 -7.24 5.41 -9.76
CA GLY A 202 -6.00 5.82 -9.13
C GLY A 202 -6.13 7.15 -8.38
N VAL A 203 -6.86 8.13 -8.93
CA VAL A 203 -7.22 9.37 -8.21
C VAL A 203 -7.93 9.07 -6.90
N VAL A 204 -8.92 8.17 -6.98
CA VAL A 204 -9.66 7.68 -5.84
C VAL A 204 -8.75 6.96 -4.82
N GLY A 205 -7.82 6.13 -5.28
CA GLY A 205 -6.85 5.45 -4.42
C GLY A 205 -5.90 6.41 -3.70
N GLN A 206 -5.49 7.51 -4.35
CA GLN A 206 -4.65 8.53 -3.71
C GLN A 206 -5.42 9.31 -2.63
N GLU A 207 -6.67 9.70 -2.91
CA GLU A 207 -7.54 10.34 -1.91
C GLU A 207 -7.78 9.42 -0.72
N ALA A 208 -8.00 8.14 -1.00
CA ALA A 208 -8.18 7.13 0.01
C ALA A 208 -6.99 7.04 0.97
N LEU A 209 -5.76 6.98 0.44
CA LEU A 209 -4.53 6.98 1.24
C LEU A 209 -4.36 8.27 2.06
N ARG A 210 -4.76 9.43 1.52
CA ARG A 210 -4.71 10.71 2.23
C ARG A 210 -5.69 10.75 3.40
N ALA A 211 -6.98 10.48 3.15
CA ALA A 211 -8.02 10.49 4.18
C ALA A 211 -7.68 9.51 5.31
N ALA A 212 -7.15 8.35 4.94
CA ALA A 212 -6.64 7.33 5.83
C ALA A 212 -5.50 7.85 6.73
N ASP A 213 -4.58 8.66 6.21
CA ASP A 213 -3.51 9.26 7.02
C ASP A 213 -4.03 10.34 7.97
N GLU A 214 -4.86 11.25 7.45
CA GLU A 214 -5.45 12.36 8.22
C GLU A 214 -6.32 11.89 9.39
N GLN A 215 -6.97 10.72 9.24
CA GLN A 215 -7.76 10.07 10.30
C GLN A 215 -6.94 9.48 11.44
N ARG A 216 -5.62 9.37 11.28
CA ARG A 216 -4.72 8.85 12.31
C ARG A 216 -3.89 9.95 12.93
N ASN A 217 -3.55 10.99 12.19
CA ASN A 217 -2.67 12.03 12.71
C ASN A 217 -3.47 13.00 13.60
N VAL A 218 -2.94 13.23 14.80
CA VAL A 218 -3.54 14.13 15.78
C VAL A 218 -3.23 15.57 15.33
N ARG A 219 -4.28 16.38 15.24
CA ARG A 219 -4.19 17.83 15.02
C ARG A 219 -4.07 18.57 16.33
N GLU A 220 -4.89 18.20 17.32
CA GLU A 220 -5.04 18.95 18.57
C GLU A 220 -5.48 18.02 19.71
N ILE A 221 -5.00 18.29 20.92
CA ILE A 221 -5.48 17.62 22.14
C ILE A 221 -5.97 18.71 23.11
N ILE A 222 -7.21 18.57 23.56
CA ILE A 222 -7.87 19.50 24.47
C ILE A 222 -8.19 18.76 25.76
N GLU A 223 -7.59 19.21 26.87
CA GLU A 223 -7.95 18.77 28.21
C GLU A 223 -9.01 19.71 28.78
N SER A 224 -10.10 19.15 29.31
CA SER A 224 -11.19 19.92 29.89
C SER A 224 -11.89 19.17 31.01
N THR A 225 -12.85 19.82 31.66
CA THR A 225 -13.69 19.20 32.69
C THR A 225 -15.15 19.45 32.33
N ASN A 226 -15.97 18.39 32.33
CA ASN A 226 -17.39 18.56 32.01
C ASN A 226 -18.17 19.19 33.17
N GLY A 227 -19.45 19.54 32.93
CA GLY A 227 -20.32 20.11 33.97
C GLY A 227 -20.54 19.20 35.18
N ASN A 228 -20.26 17.90 35.05
CA ASN A 228 -20.31 16.93 36.13
C ASN A 228 -19.00 16.85 36.91
N GLY A 229 -17.92 17.54 36.50
CA GLY A 229 -16.60 17.49 37.13
C GLY A 229 -15.74 16.30 36.72
N GLU A 230 -16.03 15.66 35.59
CA GLU A 230 -15.21 14.57 35.01
C GLU A 230 -14.12 15.14 34.10
N GLU A 231 -12.93 14.55 34.18
CA GLU A 231 -11.79 14.89 33.32
C GLU A 231 -12.03 14.34 31.90
N LEU A 232 -11.93 15.25 30.93
CA LEU A 232 -12.12 14.99 29.50
C LEU A 232 -10.81 15.23 28.76
N THR A 233 -10.39 14.27 27.95
CA THR A 233 -9.32 14.45 26.97
C THR A 233 -9.92 14.29 25.58
N THR A 234 -10.00 15.37 24.82
CA THR A 234 -10.50 15.37 23.44
C THR A 234 -9.32 15.38 22.48
N VAL A 235 -9.22 14.34 21.66
CA VAL A 235 -8.25 14.23 20.58
C VAL A 235 -8.96 14.60 19.29
N ILE A 236 -8.50 15.63 18.60
CA ILE A 236 -9.01 16.03 17.28
C ILE A 236 -7.95 15.63 16.24
N LYS A 237 -8.38 14.92 15.20
CA LYS A 237 -7.54 14.42 14.12
C LYS A 237 -7.46 15.43 12.97
N GLN A 238 -6.53 15.24 12.03
CA GLN A 238 -6.34 16.15 10.90
C GLN A 238 -7.56 16.19 9.97
N ASP A 239 -8.33 15.12 9.86
CA ASP A 239 -9.57 15.07 9.07
C ASP A 239 -10.77 15.75 9.77
N GLY A 240 -10.58 16.25 11.00
CA GLY A 240 -11.62 16.86 11.84
C GLY A 240 -12.43 15.87 12.68
N SER A 241 -12.24 14.56 12.50
CA SER A 241 -12.82 13.56 13.39
C SER A 241 -12.22 13.67 14.79
N LYS A 242 -12.94 13.19 15.81
CA LYS A 242 -12.51 13.36 17.21
C LYS A 242 -12.82 12.16 18.08
N ALA A 243 -12.01 11.97 19.11
CA ALA A 243 -12.31 11.05 20.19
C ALA A 243 -12.29 11.78 21.53
N VAL A 244 -13.34 11.58 22.30
CA VAL A 244 -13.49 12.16 23.63
C VAL A 244 -13.31 11.05 24.64
N THR A 245 -12.25 11.13 25.43
CA THR A 245 -12.05 10.21 26.54
C THR A 245 -12.51 10.86 27.83
N THR A 246 -13.35 10.16 28.58
CA THR A 246 -13.89 10.56 29.87
C THR A 246 -13.41 9.59 30.94
N ARG A 247 -12.82 10.15 32.01
CA ARG A 247 -12.62 9.40 33.24
C ARG A 247 -13.90 9.47 34.07
N MET A 248 -14.61 8.34 34.13
CA MET A 248 -15.91 8.26 34.78
C MET A 248 -15.74 8.35 36.29
N LYS A 249 -16.66 9.07 36.96
CA LYS A 249 -16.60 9.22 38.42
C LYS A 249 -16.90 7.90 39.14
N PRO A 250 -16.02 7.46 40.07
CA PRO A 250 -16.27 6.26 40.86
C PRO A 250 -17.55 6.32 41.71
N PHE A 251 -17.98 7.53 42.10
CA PHE A 251 -19.19 7.71 42.92
C PHE A 251 -20.48 7.39 42.14
N ASP A 252 -20.53 7.76 40.86
CA ASP A 252 -21.70 7.52 40.01
C ASP A 252 -21.72 6.07 39.49
N TRP A 253 -20.57 5.39 39.53
CA TRP A 253 -20.39 4.00 39.10
C TRP A 253 -19.69 3.15 40.17
N PRO A 254 -20.31 2.94 41.36
CA PRO A 254 -19.65 2.31 42.49
C PRO A 254 -19.27 0.83 42.25
N SER A 255 -19.90 0.18 41.28
CA SER A 255 -19.56 -1.18 40.85
C SER A 255 -18.39 -1.26 39.87
N LYS A 256 -17.92 -0.12 39.34
CA LYS A 256 -16.87 -0.05 38.32
C LYS A 256 -15.67 0.76 38.82
N GLN A 257 -14.56 0.07 39.05
CA GLN A 257 -13.27 0.70 39.37
C GLN A 257 -12.51 1.05 38.09
N ASN A 258 -11.72 2.12 38.13
CA ASN A 258 -10.89 2.59 37.01
C ASN A 258 -11.66 2.65 35.69
N PHE A 259 -12.87 3.23 35.73
CA PHE A 259 -13.77 3.25 34.58
C PHE A 259 -13.40 4.41 33.63
N TYR A 260 -12.98 4.05 32.42
CA TYR A 260 -12.73 4.98 31.31
C TYR A 260 -13.70 4.70 30.17
N GLN A 261 -14.14 5.77 29.50
CA GLN A 261 -14.96 5.69 28.30
C GLN A 261 -14.36 6.57 27.20
N VAL A 262 -14.30 6.06 25.98
CA VAL A 262 -13.89 6.79 24.78
C VAL A 262 -15.09 6.82 23.84
N GLU A 263 -15.51 8.01 23.43
CA GLU A 263 -16.50 8.20 22.37
C GLU A 263 -15.81 8.72 21.11
N GLU A 264 -15.91 7.96 20.02
CA GLU A 264 -15.31 8.29 18.73
C GLU A 264 -16.38 8.86 17.80
N PHE A 265 -16.08 9.98 17.14
CA PHE A 265 -16.96 10.70 16.23
C PHE A 265 -16.25 10.93 14.90
N ASP A 266 -17.00 10.88 13.80
CA ASP A 266 -16.47 11.25 12.48
C ASP A 266 -16.34 12.78 12.32
N LYS A 267 -15.83 13.21 11.17
CA LYS A 267 -15.68 14.63 10.83
C LYS A 267 -17.00 15.43 10.77
N ASN A 268 -18.13 14.74 10.64
CA ASN A 268 -19.47 15.34 10.65
C ASN A 268 -20.07 15.39 12.06
N GLY A 269 -19.38 14.84 13.07
CA GLY A 269 -19.86 14.72 14.44
C GLY A 269 -20.80 13.54 14.67
N GLU A 270 -20.93 12.60 13.72
CA GLU A 270 -21.69 11.38 13.90
C GLU A 270 -20.90 10.38 14.75
N ARG A 271 -21.57 9.70 15.68
CA ARG A 271 -20.93 8.71 16.55
C ARG A 271 -20.48 7.50 15.71
N ILE A 272 -19.22 7.13 15.86
CA ILE A 272 -18.63 5.92 15.29
C ILE A 272 -18.78 4.76 16.27
N ALA A 273 -18.24 4.91 17.47
CA ALA A 273 -18.24 3.88 18.50
C ALA A 273 -18.06 4.48 19.89
N SER A 274 -18.40 3.70 20.91
CA SER A 274 -18.07 3.95 22.31
C SER A 274 -17.29 2.77 22.86
N THR A 275 -16.11 3.03 23.41
CA THR A 275 -15.26 2.03 24.06
C THR A 275 -15.23 2.29 25.54
N SER A 276 -15.57 1.29 26.35
CA SER A 276 -15.57 1.36 27.81
C SER A 276 -14.63 0.33 28.39
N SER A 277 -13.76 0.73 29.31
CA SER A 277 -12.86 -0.18 30.05
C SER A 277 -13.05 0.02 31.56
N TRP A 278 -13.28 -1.06 32.31
CA TRP A 278 -13.47 -1.00 33.76
C TRP A 278 -13.09 -2.32 34.44
N ARG A 279 -12.83 -2.24 35.75
CA ARG A 279 -12.75 -3.41 36.63
C ARG A 279 -14.02 -3.51 37.47
N ASP A 280 -14.67 -4.66 37.47
CA ASP A 280 -15.82 -4.92 38.33
C ASP A 280 -15.39 -5.02 39.80
N ALA A 281 -15.99 -4.21 40.67
CA ALA A 281 -15.58 -4.08 42.07
C ALA A 281 -15.92 -5.32 42.91
N ALA A 282 -16.90 -6.13 42.50
CA ALA A 282 -17.36 -7.29 43.26
C ALA A 282 -16.56 -8.55 42.90
N THR A 283 -16.25 -8.73 41.63
CA THR A 283 -15.61 -9.94 41.09
C THR A 283 -14.12 -9.76 40.78
N GLY A 284 -13.65 -8.52 40.65
CA GLY A 284 -12.30 -8.20 40.19
C GLY A 284 -12.08 -8.47 38.70
N THR A 285 -13.14 -8.71 37.93
CA THR A 285 -13.07 -8.99 36.49
C THR A 285 -12.82 -7.71 35.72
N ASP A 286 -11.83 -7.73 34.83
CA ASP A 286 -11.55 -6.63 33.90
C ASP A 286 -12.42 -6.78 32.66
N TYR A 287 -12.97 -5.68 32.16
CA TYR A 287 -13.82 -5.62 30.98
C TYR A 287 -13.37 -4.52 30.03
N THR A 288 -13.46 -4.82 28.74
CA THR A 288 -13.38 -3.85 27.65
C THR A 288 -14.52 -4.11 26.69
N SER A 289 -15.32 -3.09 26.42
CA SER A 289 -16.51 -3.18 25.58
C SER A 289 -16.48 -2.11 24.51
N ILE A 290 -16.58 -2.51 23.24
CA ILE A 290 -16.65 -1.61 22.08
C ILE A 290 -18.05 -1.73 21.50
N THR A 291 -18.81 -0.64 21.56
CA THR A 291 -20.18 -0.55 21.02
C THR A 291 -20.17 0.34 19.78
N TYR A 292 -20.50 -0.22 18.63
CA TYR A 292 -20.54 0.51 17.36
C TYR A 292 -21.85 1.29 17.21
N ALA A 293 -21.91 2.20 16.23
CA ALA A 293 -23.11 3.02 15.99
C ALA A 293 -24.37 2.18 15.67
N ASN A 294 -24.20 1.03 15.03
CA ASN A 294 -25.30 0.08 14.78
C ASN A 294 -25.76 -0.70 16.02
N GLN A 295 -25.21 -0.42 17.22
CA GLN A 295 -25.47 -1.12 18.49
C GLN A 295 -24.89 -2.53 18.59
N SER A 296 -24.12 -2.99 17.61
CA SER A 296 -23.31 -4.20 17.80
C SER A 296 -22.22 -3.96 18.84
N ASN A 297 -21.85 -5.02 19.57
CA ASN A 297 -20.96 -4.93 20.72
C ASN A 297 -19.90 -6.03 20.70
N LEU A 298 -18.63 -5.64 20.75
CA LEU A 298 -17.53 -6.55 21.07
C LEU A 298 -17.22 -6.39 22.57
N LEU A 299 -17.44 -7.45 23.34
CA LEU A 299 -17.12 -7.52 24.77
C LEU A 299 -15.95 -8.46 24.98
N MET A 300 -14.93 -7.97 25.66
CA MET A 300 -13.77 -8.74 26.09
C MET A 300 -13.71 -8.68 27.62
N SER A 301 -13.33 -9.78 28.25
CA SER A 301 -13.19 -9.85 29.70
C SER A 301 -12.00 -10.71 30.12
N ARG A 302 -11.51 -10.43 31.33
CA ARG A 302 -10.52 -11.25 32.03
C ARG A 302 -10.93 -11.37 33.48
N ASP A 303 -11.17 -12.60 33.93
CA ASP A 303 -11.51 -12.86 35.33
C ASP A 303 -10.28 -12.80 36.25
N SER A 304 -10.52 -12.89 37.55
CA SER A 304 -9.47 -12.86 38.58
C SER A 304 -8.53 -14.08 38.55
N SER A 305 -8.92 -15.17 37.87
CA SER A 305 -8.04 -16.32 37.63
C SER A 305 -7.10 -16.11 36.43
N GLY A 306 -7.33 -15.06 35.65
CA GLY A 306 -6.60 -14.74 34.43
C GLY A 306 -7.21 -15.38 33.18
N HIS A 307 -8.36 -16.05 33.28
CA HIS A 307 -9.07 -16.58 32.12
C HIS A 307 -9.67 -15.44 31.30
N ARG A 308 -9.47 -15.49 29.98
CA ARG A 308 -9.91 -14.44 29.05
C ARG A 308 -11.04 -14.95 28.19
N SER A 309 -12.02 -14.09 27.91
CA SER A 309 -13.11 -14.41 26.99
C SER A 309 -13.42 -13.21 26.10
N ALA A 310 -13.90 -13.48 24.89
CA ALA A 310 -14.41 -12.48 23.97
C ALA A 310 -15.76 -12.96 23.42
N SER A 311 -16.69 -12.02 23.27
CA SER A 311 -17.98 -12.28 22.64
C SER A 311 -18.38 -11.10 21.77
N PHE A 312 -19.08 -11.39 20.68
CA PHE A 312 -19.68 -10.38 19.82
C PHE A 312 -21.19 -10.51 19.84
N THR A 313 -21.87 -9.38 20.01
CA THR A 313 -23.34 -9.29 20.00
C THR A 313 -23.75 -8.44 18.81
N PRO A 314 -24.47 -9.00 17.80
CA PRO A 314 -25.01 -8.21 16.70
C PRO A 314 -26.21 -7.36 17.18
N PRO A 315 -26.65 -6.33 16.41
CA PRO A 315 -27.64 -5.34 16.86
C PRO A 315 -28.98 -5.89 17.36
N ALA A 316 -29.41 -7.05 16.84
CA ALA A 316 -30.68 -7.68 17.18
C ALA A 316 -30.53 -9.20 17.42
N GLY A 317 -29.36 -9.67 17.83
CA GLY A 317 -29.10 -11.10 18.01
C GLY A 317 -28.47 -11.46 19.35
N GLN A 318 -28.21 -12.75 19.53
CA GLN A 318 -27.61 -13.28 20.75
C GLN A 318 -26.08 -13.14 20.71
N PRO A 319 -25.42 -12.96 21.87
CA PRO A 319 -23.98 -12.97 21.95
C PRO A 319 -23.40 -14.30 21.43
N SER A 320 -22.38 -14.22 20.60
CA SER A 320 -21.61 -15.36 20.11
C SER A 320 -20.19 -15.29 20.65
N THR A 321 -19.61 -16.44 21.00
CA THR A 321 -18.22 -16.49 21.48
C THR A 321 -17.27 -16.26 20.32
N VAL A 322 -16.24 -15.45 20.54
CA VAL A 322 -15.20 -15.10 19.56
C VAL A 322 -13.87 -15.70 20.02
N PRO A 323 -12.98 -16.13 19.09
CA PRO A 323 -11.68 -16.67 19.47
C PRO A 323 -10.88 -15.69 20.36
N VAL A 324 -10.35 -16.21 21.47
CA VAL A 324 -9.52 -15.43 22.41
C VAL A 324 -8.24 -14.89 21.76
N ASP A 325 -7.77 -15.55 20.70
CA ASP A 325 -6.63 -15.11 19.89
C ASP A 325 -6.86 -13.72 19.28
N LEU A 326 -8.12 -13.28 19.10
CA LEU A 326 -8.43 -11.92 18.68
C LEU A 326 -7.90 -10.89 19.69
N ILE A 327 -7.97 -11.20 20.99
CA ILE A 327 -7.45 -10.34 22.07
C ILE A 327 -5.93 -10.21 21.96
N ASP A 328 -5.24 -11.32 21.67
CA ASP A 328 -3.78 -11.33 21.54
C ASP A 328 -3.32 -10.56 20.28
N LYS A 329 -4.05 -10.70 19.17
CA LYS A 329 -3.79 -9.92 17.96
C LYS A 329 -4.09 -8.43 18.18
N LEU A 330 -5.18 -8.08 18.86
CA LEU A 330 -5.51 -6.70 19.23
C LEU A 330 -4.39 -6.04 20.05
N SER A 331 -3.76 -6.82 20.93
CA SER A 331 -2.63 -6.38 21.77
C SER A 331 -1.32 -6.20 20.98
N THR A 332 -1.19 -6.79 19.79
CA THR A 332 0.08 -6.84 19.03
C THR A 332 0.06 -6.10 17.69
N SER A 333 -1.08 -6.10 16.98
CA SER A 333 -1.28 -5.56 15.63
C SER A 333 -1.23 -4.03 15.60
N THR A 334 -1.76 -3.39 16.62
CA THR A 334 -1.84 -1.93 16.72
C THR A 334 -0.81 -1.45 17.73
N GLY A 335 0.07 -0.52 17.36
CA GLY A 335 0.92 0.15 18.35
C GLY A 335 0.04 0.74 19.45
N ALA A 336 0.40 0.54 20.73
CA ALA A 336 -0.42 1.00 21.88
C ALA A 336 -0.78 2.50 21.82
N GLY A 337 0.12 3.32 21.26
CA GLY A 337 -0.15 4.74 21.05
C GLY A 337 -1.23 5.02 19.99
N MET A 338 -1.36 4.17 18.97
CA MET A 338 -2.36 4.36 17.89
C MET A 338 -3.75 3.86 18.27
N SER A 339 -3.88 2.79 19.05
CA SER A 339 -5.20 2.28 19.45
C SER A 339 -5.81 3.04 20.63
N GLY A 340 -5.01 3.75 21.42
CA GLY A 340 -5.46 4.25 22.73
C GLY A 340 -5.75 3.12 23.73
N MET A 341 -5.24 1.92 23.47
CA MET A 341 -5.27 0.79 24.38
C MET A 341 -3.83 0.42 24.75
N GLU A 342 -3.56 0.20 26.03
CA GLU A 342 -2.24 -0.23 26.49
C GLU A 342 -1.83 -1.56 25.84
N LYS A 343 -0.52 -1.76 25.61
CA LYS A 343 0.06 -3.02 25.10
C LYS A 343 0.31 -3.99 26.25
N HIS A 344 -0.29 -5.17 26.22
CA HIS A 344 -0.37 -6.05 27.40
C HIS A 344 0.48 -7.32 27.35
N ILE A 345 1.13 -7.64 26.22
CA ILE A 345 2.05 -8.79 26.15
C ILE A 345 3.36 -8.54 26.89
N ALA A 346 3.77 -7.30 27.10
CA ALA A 346 4.97 -6.97 27.87
C ALA A 346 4.86 -7.31 29.38
N HIS A 347 3.64 -7.47 29.92
CA HIS A 347 3.38 -7.65 31.37
C HIS A 347 2.44 -8.84 31.70
N GLY A 348 2.49 -9.94 30.95
CA GLY A 348 1.94 -11.22 31.43
C GLY A 348 0.45 -11.48 31.18
N GLY A 349 -0.08 -11.10 30.01
CA GLY A 349 -1.37 -11.63 29.52
C GLY A 349 -2.63 -10.92 30.00
N SER A 350 -2.56 -9.60 30.23
CA SER A 350 -3.73 -8.75 30.55
C SER A 350 -4.60 -8.40 29.33
N LEU A 351 -5.81 -7.89 29.59
CA LEU A 351 -6.80 -7.45 28.60
C LEU A 351 -6.41 -6.07 28.02
N PRO A 352 -6.51 -5.83 26.69
CA PRO A 352 -6.41 -4.50 26.10
C PRO A 352 -7.46 -3.55 26.67
N MET A 353 -7.02 -2.55 27.44
CA MET A 353 -7.89 -1.58 28.12
C MET A 353 -7.51 -0.14 27.78
N VAL A 354 -8.52 0.72 27.79
CA VAL A 354 -8.33 2.18 27.87
C VAL A 354 -8.02 2.55 29.32
N THR A 355 -6.93 3.27 29.52
CA THR A 355 -6.42 3.66 30.84
C THR A 355 -5.91 5.11 30.78
N ALA A 356 -5.44 5.64 31.93
CA ALA A 356 -4.73 6.91 31.96
C ALA A 356 -3.40 6.89 31.16
N GLU A 357 -2.64 5.79 31.17
CA GLU A 357 -1.38 5.68 30.44
C GLU A 357 -1.61 5.66 28.92
N SER A 358 -2.68 5.00 28.47
CA SER A 358 -3.12 5.07 27.07
C SER A 358 -3.31 6.50 26.61
N LEU A 359 -3.87 7.37 27.47
CA LEU A 359 -4.16 8.76 27.14
C LEU A 359 -2.90 9.61 27.08
N GLU A 360 -1.98 9.43 28.02
CA GLU A 360 -0.69 10.14 28.01
C GLU A 360 0.13 9.78 26.77
N ASN A 361 0.05 8.52 26.32
CA ASN A 361 0.77 8.06 25.14
C ASN A 361 0.23 8.63 23.82
N ILE A 362 -1.07 8.97 23.74
CA ILE A 362 -1.66 9.59 22.54
C ILE A 362 -1.00 10.94 22.24
N GLY A 363 -0.75 11.74 23.28
CA GLY A 363 -0.05 13.02 23.12
C GLY A 363 1.41 12.91 22.70
N LYS A 364 2.05 11.74 22.90
CA LYS A 364 3.47 11.52 22.57
C LYS A 364 3.69 11.07 21.12
N THR A 365 2.74 10.34 20.53
CA THR A 365 2.91 9.74 19.20
C THR A 365 2.38 10.61 18.07
N MET A 366 1.53 11.61 18.37
CA MET A 366 0.78 12.38 17.38
C MET A 366 0.00 11.51 16.39
N LYS A 367 -0.22 10.23 16.74
CA LYS A 367 -0.92 9.22 15.96
C LYS A 367 -1.90 8.49 16.85
N TYR A 368 -3.17 8.55 16.48
CA TYR A 368 -4.29 7.95 17.19
C TYR A 368 -5.39 7.56 16.20
N GLY A 369 -5.60 6.26 16.03
CA GLY A 369 -6.71 5.67 15.30
C GLY A 369 -7.95 5.43 16.16
N GLY A 370 -7.73 5.05 17.43
CA GLY A 370 -8.78 4.74 18.41
C GLY A 370 -9.12 3.25 18.55
N PRO A 371 -9.79 2.83 19.64
CA PRO A 371 -9.99 1.41 19.94
C PRO A 371 -10.91 0.69 18.95
N ALA A 372 -11.95 1.35 18.43
CA ALA A 372 -12.87 0.73 17.49
C ALA A 372 -12.18 0.40 16.16
N LEU A 373 -11.36 1.32 15.65
CA LEU A 373 -10.56 1.09 14.45
C LEU A 373 -9.53 -0.04 14.67
N ALA A 374 -8.88 -0.08 15.83
CA ALA A 374 -7.94 -1.15 16.19
C ALA A 374 -8.62 -2.53 16.22
N ALA A 375 -9.82 -2.62 16.80
CA ALA A 375 -10.60 -3.86 16.82
C ALA A 375 -10.99 -4.31 15.41
N ALA A 376 -11.54 -3.41 14.61
CA ALA A 376 -12.03 -3.76 13.29
C ALA A 376 -10.89 -4.16 12.33
N THR A 377 -9.74 -3.48 12.38
CA THR A 377 -8.52 -3.89 11.62
C THR A 377 -8.00 -5.25 12.05
N THR A 378 -8.00 -5.55 13.36
CA THR A 378 -7.58 -6.86 13.85
C THR A 378 -8.53 -7.97 13.41
N VAL A 379 -9.84 -7.73 13.41
CA VAL A 379 -10.84 -8.68 12.90
C VAL A 379 -10.62 -8.96 11.42
N PHE A 380 -10.32 -7.92 10.63
CA PHE A 380 -9.98 -8.08 9.22
C PHE A 380 -8.74 -8.98 9.04
N ASP A 381 -7.65 -8.68 9.76
CA ASP A 381 -6.42 -9.49 9.71
C ASP A 381 -6.66 -10.94 10.17
N PHE A 382 -7.59 -11.13 11.11
CA PHE A 382 -7.97 -12.46 11.59
C PHE A 382 -8.70 -13.26 10.50
N VAL A 383 -9.66 -12.66 9.80
CA VAL A 383 -10.40 -13.31 8.71
C VAL A 383 -9.51 -13.60 7.49
N MET A 384 -8.54 -12.73 7.22
CA MET A 384 -7.65 -12.89 6.06
C MET A 384 -6.49 -13.86 6.29
N ALA A 385 -6.32 -14.40 7.49
CA ALA A 385 -5.14 -15.16 7.90
C ALA A 385 -4.94 -16.50 7.17
N ASP A 386 -5.94 -17.04 6.48
CA ASP A 386 -5.87 -18.36 5.81
C ASP A 386 -5.63 -18.30 4.27
N SER A 387 -5.53 -17.13 3.64
CA SER A 387 -5.16 -17.02 2.21
C SER A 387 -4.06 -15.98 1.95
N ASP A 388 -2.89 -16.51 1.59
CA ASP A 388 -1.63 -15.92 1.12
C ASP A 388 -1.45 -14.40 1.23
N LYS A 389 -0.91 -14.02 2.40
CA LYS A 389 0.30 -13.21 2.67
C LYS A 389 0.65 -12.02 1.75
N ASP A 390 0.49 -12.11 0.44
CA ASP A 390 0.69 -11.00 -0.52
C ASP A 390 -0.50 -10.04 -0.54
N LYS A 391 -1.73 -10.54 -0.32
CA LYS A 391 -2.89 -9.68 -0.04
C LYS A 391 -2.73 -8.91 1.27
N CYS A 392 -2.07 -9.54 2.24
CA CYS A 392 -1.74 -8.96 3.53
C CYS A 392 -0.59 -7.95 3.41
N ILE A 393 0.42 -8.14 2.56
CA ILE A 393 1.46 -7.11 2.31
C ILE A 393 0.87 -5.92 1.53
N ALA A 394 -0.05 -6.14 0.59
CA ALA A 394 -0.76 -5.04 -0.08
C ALA A 394 -1.68 -4.26 0.89
N LEU A 395 -2.34 -4.96 1.81
CA LEU A 395 -3.16 -4.36 2.86
C LEU A 395 -2.32 -3.70 3.96
N VAL A 396 -1.22 -4.31 4.40
CA VAL A 396 -0.33 -3.82 5.47
C VAL A 396 0.62 -2.75 4.97
N ALA A 397 1.03 -2.75 3.70
CA ALA A 397 1.63 -1.55 3.10
C ALA A 397 0.61 -0.41 3.03
N GLY A 398 -0.67 -0.74 2.82
CA GLY A 398 -1.81 0.17 2.96
C GLY A 398 -2.16 0.55 4.40
N ALA A 399 -1.94 -0.30 5.42
CA ALA A 399 -2.37 -0.12 6.81
C ALA A 399 -1.24 0.38 7.73
N ALA A 400 0.01 0.04 7.43
CA ALA A 400 1.21 0.70 7.92
C ALA A 400 1.38 2.08 7.26
N GLY A 401 0.80 2.29 6.07
CA GLY A 401 0.78 3.56 5.32
C GLY A 401 -0.49 4.42 5.43
N GLY A 402 -1.66 3.89 5.79
CA GLY A 402 -2.94 4.62 5.75
C GLY A 402 -3.99 3.99 6.69
N GLY A 403 -4.71 4.81 7.46
CA GLY A 403 -5.83 4.40 8.31
C GLY A 403 -7.02 3.76 7.58
N GLY A 404 -7.88 3.14 8.37
CA GLY A 404 -9.08 2.48 7.85
C GLY A 404 -10.13 3.48 7.40
N GLY A 405 -10.76 3.19 6.28
CA GLY A 405 -12.17 3.53 6.08
C GLY A 405 -12.91 2.28 5.64
N TRP A 406 -14.22 2.23 5.73
CA TRP A 406 -14.97 0.98 5.64
C TRP A 406 -15.99 1.03 4.50
N ALA A 407 -15.76 0.36 3.36
CA ALA A 407 -16.84 -0.14 2.48
C ALA A 407 -16.40 -1.11 1.36
N LEU A 408 -16.78 -2.39 1.47
CA LEU A 408 -17.34 -3.14 0.34
C LEU A 408 -18.49 -4.02 0.81
N ALA A 409 -19.70 -3.70 0.36
CA ALA A 409 -20.75 -4.71 0.17
C ALA A 409 -21.59 -4.48 -1.10
N GLU A 410 -21.62 -3.28 -1.72
CA GLU A 410 -22.50 -3.05 -2.88
C GLU A 410 -21.83 -2.46 -4.14
N VAL A 411 -20.57 -1.99 -4.09
CA VAL A 411 -19.83 -1.63 -5.32
C VAL A 411 -19.15 -2.86 -5.97
N GLY A 412 -18.93 -3.93 -5.21
CA GLY A 412 -18.42 -5.20 -5.74
C GLY A 412 -19.40 -5.95 -6.66
N ALA A 413 -20.68 -5.59 -6.64
CA ALA A 413 -21.70 -6.23 -7.50
C ALA A 413 -21.80 -5.57 -8.90
N GLY A 414 -21.36 -4.31 -9.07
CA GLY A 414 -21.42 -3.60 -10.35
C GLY A 414 -20.12 -3.66 -11.18
N LEU A 415 -19.00 -4.02 -10.56
CA LEU A 415 -17.68 -4.08 -11.19
C LEU A 415 -17.08 -5.45 -10.89
N GLY A 416 -17.11 -6.35 -11.88
CA GLY A 416 -16.67 -7.75 -11.81
C GLY A 416 -15.17 -7.99 -11.57
N VAL A 417 -14.56 -7.26 -10.64
CA VAL A 417 -13.13 -7.29 -10.33
C VAL A 417 -12.81 -8.10 -9.07
N PHE A 418 -13.81 -8.46 -8.25
CA PHE A 418 -13.56 -9.05 -6.92
C PHE A 418 -13.70 -10.57 -6.78
N GLY A 419 -13.76 -11.34 -7.88
CA GLY A 419 -13.85 -12.80 -7.76
C GLY A 419 -13.58 -13.61 -9.03
N GLY A 420 -13.03 -12.98 -10.06
CA GLY A 420 -12.61 -13.69 -11.27
C GLY A 420 -11.17 -14.18 -11.14
N PRO A 421 -10.77 -15.25 -11.87
CA PRO A 421 -9.37 -15.71 -11.98
C PRO A 421 -8.39 -14.68 -12.59
N LEU A 422 -8.80 -13.42 -12.72
CA LEU A 422 -8.08 -12.28 -13.29
C LEU A 422 -7.72 -11.21 -12.25
N ALA A 423 -7.98 -11.45 -10.95
CA ALA A 423 -7.72 -10.47 -9.89
C ALA A 423 -6.48 -10.76 -9.00
N PRO A 424 -5.28 -10.90 -9.58
CA PRO A 424 -4.07 -10.57 -8.84
C PRO A 424 -3.28 -9.45 -9.53
N VAL A 425 -2.58 -8.66 -8.73
CA VAL A 425 -1.42 -7.80 -9.08
C VAL A 425 -1.64 -6.30 -9.41
N THR A 426 -2.84 -5.73 -9.47
CA THR A 426 -2.97 -4.27 -9.72
C THR A 426 -3.61 -3.50 -8.55
N VAL A 427 -2.81 -2.62 -7.94
CA VAL A 427 -3.14 -1.73 -6.80
C VAL A 427 -3.38 -2.51 -5.50
N PRO A 428 -2.91 -2.05 -4.33
CA PRO A 428 -3.43 -2.58 -3.07
C PRO A 428 -4.93 -2.29 -3.02
N ALA A 429 -5.75 -3.26 -3.45
CA ALA A 429 -7.20 -3.16 -3.49
C ALA A 429 -7.76 -2.76 -2.11
N GLY A 430 -7.06 -3.12 -1.03
CA GLY A 430 -7.32 -2.66 0.33
C GLY A 430 -7.26 -1.14 0.51
N ALA A 431 -6.28 -0.43 -0.05
CA ALA A 431 -6.21 1.03 0.12
C ALA A 431 -7.43 1.74 -0.48
N VAL A 432 -7.91 1.29 -1.65
CA VAL A 432 -9.12 1.81 -2.33
C VAL A 432 -10.40 1.41 -1.60
N LEU A 433 -10.49 0.16 -1.15
CA LEU A 433 -11.59 -0.38 -0.35
C LEU A 433 -11.84 0.44 0.92
N PHE A 434 -10.73 0.88 1.53
CA PHE A 434 -10.77 1.48 2.83
C PHE A 434 -10.85 3.02 2.74
N GLY A 435 -9.99 3.72 2.00
CA GLY A 435 -9.98 5.19 2.11
C GLY A 435 -11.06 5.97 1.33
N LEU A 436 -11.81 5.35 0.41
CA LEU A 436 -13.01 5.97 -0.19
C LEU A 436 -14.13 6.22 0.82
N ALA A 437 -14.08 5.55 1.96
CA ALA A 437 -15.16 5.46 2.93
C ALA A 437 -15.02 6.43 4.11
N GLY A 438 -14.17 7.46 4.01
CA GLY A 438 -14.09 8.56 4.98
C GLY A 438 -15.37 9.41 5.13
N GLY A 439 -16.50 8.95 4.59
CA GLY A 439 -17.84 9.53 4.75
C GLY A 439 -18.91 8.55 5.20
N LEU A 440 -18.58 7.31 5.60
CA LEU A 440 -19.57 6.30 6.03
C LEU A 440 -19.36 5.91 7.50
N GLY A 441 -20.34 6.28 8.33
CA GLY A 441 -20.29 6.24 9.79
C GLY A 441 -20.23 4.85 10.44
N GLY A 442 -20.08 4.81 11.76
CA GLY A 442 -19.76 3.60 12.54
C GLY A 442 -20.77 2.46 12.49
N SER A 443 -21.91 2.62 11.80
CA SER A 443 -22.89 1.57 11.58
C SER A 443 -22.37 0.49 10.64
N ALA A 444 -21.66 0.90 9.58
CA ALA A 444 -21.05 -0.02 8.63
C ALA A 444 -19.90 -0.84 9.25
N MET A 445 -19.09 -0.19 10.10
CA MET A 445 -18.00 -0.83 10.83
C MET A 445 -18.51 -1.95 11.75
N GLY A 446 -19.54 -1.66 12.54
CA GLY A 446 -20.16 -2.68 13.40
C GLY A 446 -20.77 -3.83 12.61
N LYS A 447 -21.32 -3.58 11.42
CA LYS A 447 -21.85 -4.63 10.54
C LYS A 447 -20.72 -5.54 10.03
N PHE A 448 -19.63 -4.96 9.51
CA PHE A 448 -18.47 -5.74 9.06
C PHE A 448 -17.92 -6.64 10.15
N VAL A 449 -17.68 -6.09 11.35
CA VAL A 449 -17.14 -6.88 12.47
C VAL A 449 -18.08 -8.03 12.82
N GLY A 450 -19.39 -7.79 12.78
CA GLY A 450 -20.39 -8.84 12.98
C GLY A 450 -20.40 -9.91 11.92
N ASP A 451 -20.42 -9.52 10.64
CA ASP A 451 -20.43 -10.45 9.51
C ASP A 451 -19.14 -11.30 9.48
N ALA A 452 -18.01 -10.72 9.91
CA ALA A 452 -16.71 -11.39 10.00
C ALA A 452 -16.59 -12.36 11.18
N LEU A 453 -17.02 -11.95 12.38
CA LEU A 453 -16.89 -12.74 13.60
C LEU A 453 -18.02 -13.76 13.77
N CYS A 454 -19.17 -13.51 13.13
CA CYS A 454 -20.37 -14.32 13.22
C CYS A 454 -20.98 -14.51 11.82
N PRO A 455 -20.29 -15.22 10.90
CA PRO A 455 -20.83 -15.49 9.57
C PRO A 455 -22.10 -16.35 9.69
N ASN A 456 -23.17 -15.93 9.00
CA ASN A 456 -24.43 -16.67 8.92
C ASN A 456 -24.31 -17.97 8.13
#